data_AF-A0A327M4L0-F1
#
_entry.id   AF-A0A327M4L0-F1
#
_cell.length_a   1.000
_cell.length_b   1.000
_cell.length_c   1.000
_cell.angle_alpha   90.00
_cell.angle_beta   90.00
_cell.angle_gamma   90.00
#
_symmetry.space_group_name_H-M   'P 1'
#
loop_
_entity.id
_entity.type
_entity.pdbx_description
1 polymer ?
#
loop_
_entity_poly.entity_id
_entity_poly.type
_entity_poly.pdbx_seq_one_letter_code
_entity_poly.pdbx_strand_id
1 'polypeptide(L)'
;MVELLGLLLALVLLGLGLSAWRLLRRGAALLRRLAAPARPAVAERRRAWRRGRRLRVARAQARAQAARIAALTAELEASRRALRLARVAMARPGPPEPRFLRAKRAFARQFHPDRLRCAEPERGIRGAIFRQFWQELRRIERE
;
A
#
# COMPACT_ATOMS: atom_id res chain seq x y z
N MET A 1 -37.60 64.21 45.19
CA MET A 1 -38.06 62.99 45.90
C MET A 1 -38.90 62.08 45.00
N VAL A 2 -39.92 62.58 44.30
CA VAL A 2 -40.80 61.77 43.43
C VAL A 2 -40.06 61.16 42.23
N GLU A 3 -39.15 61.90 41.59
CA GLU A 3 -38.38 61.38 40.44
C GLU A 3 -37.42 60.25 40.82
N LEU A 4 -36.79 60.33 41.99
CA LEU A 4 -35.92 59.28 42.51
C LEU A 4 -36.72 58.00 42.80
N LEU A 5 -37.92 58.14 43.35
CA LEU A 5 -38.85 57.02 43.56
C LEU A 5 -39.28 56.37 42.23
N GLY A 6 -39.58 57.17 41.21
CA GLY A 6 -39.92 56.67 39.88
C GLY A 6 -38.78 55.91 39.21
N LEU A 7 -37.55 56.43 39.31
CA LEU A 7 -36.36 55.80 38.74
C LEU A 7 -36.01 54.49 39.47
N LEU A 8 -36.17 54.45 40.79
CA LEU A 8 -35.94 53.25 41.60
C LEU A 8 -36.99 52.17 41.29
N LEU A 9 -38.26 52.55 41.12
CA LEU A 9 -39.33 51.64 40.69
C LEU A 9 -39.05 51.05 39.29
N ALA A 10 -38.61 51.88 38.35
CA ALA A 10 -38.26 51.43 36.99
C ALA A 10 -37.11 50.41 36.99
N LEU A 11 -36.06 50.64 37.80
CA LEU A 11 -34.95 49.70 37.94
C LEU A 11 -35.37 48.36 38.55
N VAL A 12 -36.26 48.37 39.55
CA VAL A 12 -36.80 47.15 40.16
C VAL A 12 -37.61 46.35 39.14
N LEU A 13 -38.49 47.00 38.38
CA LEU A 13 -39.30 46.34 37.34
C LEU A 13 -38.43 45.75 36.23
N LEU A 14 -37.38 46.47 35.80
CA LEU A 14 -36.45 45.99 34.80
C LEU A 14 -35.64 44.78 35.31
N GLY A 15 -35.19 44.83 36.56
CA GLY A 15 -34.50 43.73 37.24
C GLY A 15 -35.37 42.47 37.35
N LEU A 16 -36.65 42.63 37.71
CA LEU A 16 -37.62 41.54 37.77
C LEU A 16 -37.89 40.94 36.39
N GLY A 17 -38.06 41.77 35.35
CA GLY A 17 -38.24 41.32 33.97
C GLY A 17 -37.06 40.50 33.45
N LEU A 18 -35.83 40.97 33.66
CA LEU A 18 -34.60 40.25 33.29
C LEU A 18 -34.47 38.92 34.04
N SER A 19 -34.85 38.89 35.31
CA SER A 19 -34.81 37.69 36.15
C SER A 19 -35.81 36.64 35.67
N ALA A 20 -37.06 37.04 35.43
CA ALA A 20 -38.10 36.18 34.87
C ALA A 20 -37.71 35.63 33.49
N TRP A 21 -37.15 36.47 32.61
CA TRP A 21 -36.66 36.05 31.30
C TRP A 21 -35.54 35.00 31.40
N ARG A 22 -34.58 35.19 32.32
CA ARG A 22 -33.50 34.23 32.57
C ARG A 22 -34.03 32.90 33.07
N LEU A 23 -35.02 32.90 33.96
CA LEU A 23 -35.66 31.70 34.47
C LEU A 23 -36.41 30.96 33.37
N LEU A 24 -37.19 31.66 32.54
CA LEU A 24 -37.89 31.08 31.39
C LEU A 24 -36.91 30.47 30.38
N ARG A 25 -35.79 31.15 30.08
CA ARG A 25 -34.75 30.58 29.20
C ARG A 25 -34.11 29.33 29.78
N ARG A 26 -33.83 29.30 31.09
CA ARG A 26 -33.28 28.12 31.78
C ARG A 26 -34.28 26.97 31.78
N GLY A 27 -35.56 27.25 32.06
CA GLY A 27 -36.65 26.27 32.00
C GLY A 27 -36.83 25.68 30.60
N ALA A 28 -36.83 26.52 29.57
CA ALA A 28 -36.92 26.07 28.18
C ALA A 28 -35.71 25.21 27.75
N ALA A 29 -34.50 25.54 28.21
CA ALA A 29 -33.31 24.73 27.94
C ALA A 29 -33.37 23.35 28.62
N LEU A 30 -33.87 23.29 29.86
CA LEU A 30 -34.12 22.04 30.59
C LEU A 30 -35.19 21.20 29.90
N LEU A 31 -36.32 21.80 29.53
CA LEU A 31 -37.38 21.12 28.79
C LEU A 31 -36.89 20.58 27.45
N ARG A 32 -36.03 21.32 26.72
CA ARG A 32 -35.41 20.83 25.47
C ARG A 32 -34.44 19.67 25.69
N ARG A 33 -33.74 19.61 26.83
CA ARG A 33 -32.87 18.48 27.18
C ARG A 33 -33.67 17.24 27.58
N LEU A 34 -34.79 17.43 28.28
CA LEU A 34 -35.70 16.35 28.65
C LEU A 34 -36.53 15.84 27.47
N ALA A 35 -36.93 16.74 26.57
CA ALA A 35 -37.68 16.42 25.36
C ALA A 35 -36.77 16.03 24.18
N ALA A 36 -35.44 16.04 24.33
CA ALA A 36 -34.54 15.51 23.32
C ALA A 36 -34.75 13.99 23.28
N PRO A 37 -35.41 13.44 22.24
CA PRO A 37 -35.61 12.00 22.20
C PRO A 37 -34.23 11.33 22.15
N ALA A 38 -34.11 10.18 22.80
CA ALA A 38 -32.92 9.34 22.77
C ALA A 38 -32.55 9.00 21.32
N ARG A 39 -31.76 9.87 20.68
CA ARG A 39 -31.19 9.70 19.34
C ARG A 39 -29.94 8.80 19.24
N PRO A 40 -29.31 8.24 20.31
CA PRO A 40 -28.08 7.45 20.11
C PRO A 40 -28.36 6.13 19.38
N ALA A 41 -29.52 5.51 19.57
CA ALA A 41 -29.84 4.20 18.98
C ALA A 41 -29.87 4.20 17.44
N VAL A 42 -30.39 5.27 16.81
CA VAL A 42 -30.44 5.37 15.33
C VAL A 42 -29.06 5.67 14.76
N ALA A 43 -28.25 6.48 15.44
CA ALA A 43 -26.89 6.78 15.04
C ALA A 43 -25.99 5.53 15.11
N GLU A 44 -26.14 4.71 16.16
CA GLU A 44 -25.42 3.44 16.30
C GLU A 44 -25.82 2.42 15.24
N ARG A 45 -27.11 2.26 14.95
CA ARG A 45 -27.58 1.40 13.85
C ARG A 45 -27.00 1.82 12.50
N ARG A 46 -26.98 3.12 12.20
CA ARG A 46 -26.34 3.64 10.96
C ARG A 46 -24.84 3.36 10.93
N ARG A 47 -24.12 3.50 12.04
CA ARG A 47 -22.69 3.18 12.14
C ARG A 47 -22.43 1.68 11.97
N ALA A 48 -23.22 0.81 12.61
CA ALA A 48 -23.14 -0.63 12.47
C ALA A 48 -23.38 -1.08 11.02
N TRP A 49 -24.42 -0.54 10.37
CA TRP A 49 -24.70 -0.82 8.96
C TRP A 49 -23.55 -0.38 8.04
N ARG A 50 -22.98 0.82 8.23
CA ARG A 50 -21.82 1.29 7.47
C ARG A 50 -20.59 0.39 7.69
N ARG A 51 -20.32 -0.05 8.92
CA ARG A 51 -19.24 -1.01 9.22
C ARG A 51 -19.46 -2.34 8.51
N GLY A 52 -20.68 -2.88 8.57
CA GLY A 52 -21.04 -4.12 7.86
C GLY A 52 -20.82 -4.02 6.36
N ARG A 53 -21.22 -2.91 5.72
CA ARG A 53 -20.99 -2.67 4.30
C ARG A 53 -19.49 -2.57 3.97
N ARG A 54 -18.71 -1.83 4.78
CA ARG A 54 -17.25 -1.73 4.62
C ARG A 54 -16.56 -3.09 4.71
N LEU A 55 -16.95 -3.93 5.67
CA LEU A 55 -16.41 -5.28 5.82
C LEU A 55 -16.73 -6.17 4.61
N ARG A 56 -17.94 -6.07 4.04
CA ARG A 56 -18.30 -6.82 2.82
C ARG A 56 -17.46 -6.40 1.62
N VAL A 57 -17.28 -5.08 1.42
CA VAL A 57 -16.43 -4.56 0.34
C VAL A 57 -14.98 -5.01 0.52
N ALA A 58 -14.42 -4.89 1.72
CA ALA A 58 -13.07 -5.33 2.02
C ALA A 58 -12.88 -6.84 1.75
N ARG A 59 -13.86 -7.67 2.14
CA ARG A 59 -13.83 -9.12 1.85
C ARG A 59 -13.91 -9.43 0.36
N ALA A 60 -14.74 -8.70 -0.39
CA ALA A 60 -14.82 -8.87 -1.84
C ALA A 60 -13.49 -8.50 -2.52
N GLN A 61 -12.86 -7.40 -2.10
CA GLN A 61 -11.55 -6.99 -2.58
C GLN A 61 -10.47 -8.02 -2.25
N ALA A 62 -10.43 -8.52 -1.01
CA ALA A 62 -9.47 -9.55 -0.60
C ALA A 62 -9.61 -10.84 -1.43
N ARG A 63 -10.85 -11.27 -1.72
CA ARG A 63 -11.11 -12.42 -2.59
C ARG A 63 -10.63 -12.19 -4.03
N ALA A 64 -10.89 -11.01 -4.59
CA ALA A 64 -10.42 -10.65 -5.93
C ALA A 64 -8.88 -10.62 -6.01
N GLN A 65 -8.22 -10.08 -5.00
CA GLN A 65 -6.76 -10.08 -4.90
C GLN A 65 -6.21 -11.50 -4.78
N ALA A 66 -6.80 -12.34 -3.93
CA ALA A 66 -6.41 -13.74 -3.79
C ALA A 66 -6.55 -14.52 -5.11
N ALA A 67 -7.66 -14.32 -5.84
CA ALA A 67 -7.86 -14.92 -7.15
C ALA A 67 -6.81 -14.48 -8.18
N ARG A 68 -6.43 -13.19 -8.17
CA ARG A 68 -5.38 -12.65 -9.04
C ARG A 68 -4.02 -13.25 -8.72
N ILE A 69 -3.66 -13.37 -7.44
CA ILE A 69 -2.41 -14.00 -7.01
C ILE A 69 -2.40 -15.47 -7.46
N ALA A 70 -3.50 -16.20 -7.24
CA ALA A 70 -3.62 -17.60 -7.66
C ALA A 70 -3.41 -17.77 -9.19
N ALA A 71 -4.01 -16.90 -10.00
CA ALA A 71 -3.81 -16.92 -11.46
C ALA A 71 -2.34 -16.68 -11.85
N LEU A 72 -1.70 -15.66 -11.27
CA LEU A 72 -0.28 -15.37 -11.53
C LEU A 72 0.64 -16.52 -11.09
N THR A 73 0.34 -17.17 -9.95
CA THR A 73 1.11 -18.33 -9.51
C THR A 73 0.95 -19.52 -10.46
N ALA A 74 -0.25 -19.75 -10.99
CA ALA A 74 -0.49 -20.80 -11.97
C ALA A 74 0.27 -20.54 -13.29
N GLU A 75 0.29 -19.30 -13.77
CA GLU A 75 1.08 -18.89 -14.95
C GLU A 75 2.58 -19.09 -14.74
N LEU A 76 3.10 -18.72 -13.55
CA LEU A 76 4.50 -18.94 -13.20
C LEU A 76 4.84 -20.43 -13.14
N GLU A 77 3.96 -21.26 -12.57
CA GLU A 77 4.15 -22.70 -12.56
C GLU A 77 4.13 -23.30 -13.96
N ALA A 78 3.20 -22.90 -14.82
CA ALA A 78 3.13 -23.32 -16.21
C ALA A 78 4.43 -22.94 -16.95
N SER A 79 4.89 -21.70 -16.78
CA SER A 79 6.15 -21.21 -17.35
C SER A 79 7.36 -22.00 -16.85
N ARG A 80 7.42 -22.32 -15.55
CA ARG A 80 8.48 -23.15 -14.98
C ARG A 80 8.46 -24.58 -15.53
N ARG A 81 7.28 -25.18 -15.69
CA ARG A 81 7.13 -26.51 -16.29
C ARG A 81 7.58 -26.48 -17.76
N ALA A 82 7.17 -25.48 -18.53
CA ALA A 82 7.62 -25.29 -19.91
C ALA A 82 9.15 -25.15 -20.00
N LEU A 83 9.77 -24.37 -19.12
CA LEU A 83 11.24 -24.24 -19.06
C LEU A 83 11.93 -25.55 -18.67
N ARG A 84 11.36 -26.36 -17.77
CA ARG A 84 11.90 -27.69 -17.44
C ARG A 84 11.83 -28.62 -18.65
N LEU A 85 10.70 -28.65 -19.35
CA LEU A 85 10.54 -29.46 -20.57
C LEU A 85 11.51 -29.00 -21.66
N ALA A 86 11.66 -27.68 -21.87
CA ALA A 86 12.63 -27.13 -22.81
C ALA A 86 14.07 -27.49 -22.41
N ARG A 87 14.42 -27.46 -21.12
CA ARG A 87 15.73 -27.90 -20.63
C ARG A 87 15.97 -29.38 -20.85
N VAL A 88 14.97 -30.24 -20.63
CA VAL A 88 15.05 -31.68 -20.90
C VAL A 88 15.22 -31.93 -22.40
N ALA A 89 14.45 -31.21 -23.24
CA ALA A 89 14.59 -31.27 -24.69
C ALA A 89 15.96 -30.78 -25.17
N MET A 90 16.56 -29.79 -24.52
CA MET A 90 17.94 -29.33 -24.77
C MET A 90 19.02 -30.22 -24.16
N ALA A 91 18.68 -31.01 -23.13
CA ALA A 91 19.57 -31.99 -22.51
C ALA A 91 19.60 -33.32 -23.27
N ARG A 92 18.76 -33.49 -24.31
CA ARG A 92 19.00 -34.51 -25.34
C ARG A 92 20.42 -34.26 -25.86
N PRO A 93 21.29 -35.27 -25.88
CA PRO A 93 22.68 -35.08 -26.24
C PRO A 93 22.73 -34.69 -27.72
N GLY A 94 22.79 -33.38 -27.98
CA GLY A 94 23.38 -32.90 -29.21
C GLY A 94 24.83 -33.39 -29.30
N PRO A 95 25.44 -33.33 -30.48
CA PRO A 95 26.86 -33.67 -30.63
C PRO A 95 27.66 -32.95 -29.54
N PRO A 96 28.60 -33.64 -28.86
CA PRO A 96 29.27 -33.13 -27.69
C PRO A 96 29.84 -31.74 -27.98
N GLU A 97 29.39 -30.75 -27.21
CA GLU A 97 29.88 -29.39 -27.36
C GLU A 97 31.41 -29.39 -27.26
N PRO A 98 32.13 -28.85 -28.26
CA PRO A 98 33.59 -28.75 -28.24
C PRO A 98 34.07 -28.23 -26.89
N ARG A 99 35.09 -28.87 -26.29
CA ARG A 99 35.63 -28.51 -24.96
C ARG A 99 35.89 -26.99 -24.83
N PHE A 100 36.32 -26.37 -25.92
CA PHE A 100 36.54 -24.93 -26.03
C PHE A 100 35.26 -24.10 -25.82
N LEU A 101 34.15 -24.42 -26.49
CA LEU A 101 32.87 -23.71 -26.34
C LEU A 101 32.33 -23.83 -24.91
N ARG A 102 32.47 -25.02 -24.29
CA ARG A 102 32.11 -25.22 -22.88
C ARG A 102 32.95 -24.36 -21.94
N ALA A 103 34.26 -24.30 -22.15
CA ALA A 103 35.17 -23.46 -21.36
C ALA A 103 34.87 -21.96 -21.53
N LYS A 104 34.66 -21.50 -22.78
CA LYS A 104 34.28 -20.13 -23.10
C LYS A 104 32.96 -19.72 -22.43
N ARG A 105 31.95 -20.60 -22.44
CA ARG A 105 30.68 -20.37 -21.73
C ARG A 105 30.85 -20.32 -20.22
N ALA A 106 31.68 -21.19 -19.64
CA ALA A 106 31.98 -21.17 -18.21
C ALA A 106 32.69 -19.88 -17.79
N PHE A 107 33.70 -19.44 -18.56
CA PHE A 107 34.40 -18.18 -18.37
C PHE A 107 33.43 -16.98 -18.38
N ALA A 108 32.57 -16.90 -19.41
CA ALA A 108 31.55 -15.84 -19.50
C ALA A 108 30.65 -15.82 -18.26
N ARG A 109 30.20 -16.98 -17.78
CA ARG A 109 29.30 -17.05 -16.61
C ARG A 109 29.96 -16.56 -15.33
N GLN A 110 31.25 -16.81 -15.15
CA GLN A 110 31.98 -16.54 -13.92
C GLN A 110 32.58 -15.13 -13.86
N PHE A 111 33.01 -14.59 -15.00
CA PHE A 111 33.75 -13.34 -15.07
C PHE A 111 33.01 -12.18 -15.75
N HIS A 112 31.73 -12.35 -16.12
CA HIS A 112 30.96 -11.26 -16.74
C HIS A 112 30.92 -10.02 -15.84
N PRO A 113 31.23 -8.81 -16.36
CA PRO A 113 31.27 -7.58 -15.57
C PRO A 113 29.95 -7.30 -14.83
N ASP A 114 28.80 -7.54 -15.46
CA ASP A 114 27.47 -7.33 -14.85
C ASP A 114 27.18 -8.20 -13.63
N ARG A 115 27.90 -9.31 -13.46
CA ARG A 115 27.70 -10.23 -12.33
C ARG A 115 28.57 -9.87 -11.12
N LEU A 116 29.46 -8.90 -11.26
CA LEU A 116 30.42 -8.54 -10.23
C LEU A 116 29.84 -7.50 -9.29
N ARG A 117 29.69 -7.88 -8.02
CA ARG A 117 29.44 -6.97 -6.90
C ARG A 117 30.77 -6.33 -6.46
N CYS A 118 31.34 -5.47 -7.30
CA CYS A 118 32.53 -4.70 -6.97
C CYS A 118 32.26 -3.21 -7.18
N ALA A 119 32.92 -2.37 -6.38
CA ALA A 119 32.88 -0.92 -6.49
C ALA A 119 33.85 -0.42 -7.58
N GLU A 120 33.70 0.82 -8.01
CA GLU A 120 34.73 1.47 -8.82
C GLU A 120 35.97 1.78 -7.95
N PRO A 121 37.20 1.71 -8.50
CA PRO A 121 37.57 1.47 -9.91
C PRO A 121 37.74 0.00 -10.31
N GLU A 122 37.55 -0.93 -9.36
CA GLU A 122 37.82 -2.37 -9.55
C GLU A 122 36.96 -2.97 -10.67
N ARG A 123 35.70 -2.52 -10.76
CA ARG A 123 34.78 -2.92 -11.85
C ARG A 123 35.32 -2.52 -13.22
N GLY A 124 35.84 -1.31 -13.38
CA GLY A 124 36.47 -0.85 -14.63
C GLY A 124 37.66 -1.74 -15.06
N ILE A 125 38.55 -2.06 -14.11
CA ILE A 125 39.72 -2.91 -14.37
C ILE A 125 39.29 -4.32 -14.78
N ARG A 126 38.39 -4.95 -14.01
CA ARG A 126 37.87 -6.29 -14.31
C ARG A 126 37.12 -6.33 -15.64
N GLY A 127 36.38 -5.28 -15.97
CA GLY A 127 35.73 -5.13 -17.28
C GLY A 127 36.72 -5.05 -18.44
N ALA A 128 37.83 -4.33 -18.27
CA ALA A 128 38.89 -4.24 -19.28
C ALA A 128 39.58 -5.61 -19.49
N ILE A 129 39.95 -6.29 -18.40
CA ILE A 129 40.55 -7.63 -18.43
C ILE A 129 39.59 -8.62 -19.12
N PHE A 130 38.32 -8.63 -18.73
CA PHE A 130 37.32 -9.50 -19.35
C PHE A 130 37.23 -9.28 -20.86
N ARG A 131 37.20 -8.02 -21.33
CA ARG A 131 37.16 -7.70 -22.76
C ARG A 131 38.39 -8.23 -23.51
N GLN A 132 39.59 -8.06 -22.95
CA GLN A 132 40.83 -8.53 -23.57
C GLN A 132 40.83 -10.06 -23.70
N PHE A 133 40.56 -10.80 -22.62
CA PHE A 133 40.46 -12.26 -22.66
C PHE A 133 39.34 -12.74 -23.59
N TRP A 134 38.21 -12.04 -23.64
CA TRP A 134 37.11 -12.41 -24.52
C TRP A 134 37.44 -12.22 -26.01
N GLN A 135 38.28 -11.24 -26.34
CA GLN A 135 38.78 -11.08 -27.71
C GLN A 135 39.68 -12.25 -28.12
N GLU A 136 40.61 -12.66 -27.27
CA GLU A 136 41.47 -13.83 -27.52
C GLU A 136 40.66 -15.12 -27.68
N LEU A 137 39.65 -15.34 -26.82
CA LEU A 137 38.75 -16.48 -26.95
C LEU A 137 37.92 -16.45 -28.25
N ARG A 138 37.63 -15.27 -28.82
CA ARG A 138 36.98 -15.18 -30.15
C ARG A 138 37.95 -15.39 -31.29
N ARG A 139 39.24 -15.11 -31.11
CA ARG A 139 40.27 -15.37 -32.10
C ARG A 139 40.53 -16.87 -32.25
N ILE A 140 40.75 -17.57 -31.13
CA ILE A 140 40.95 -19.03 -31.10
C ILE A 140 39.75 -19.80 -31.68
N GLU A 141 38.54 -19.25 -31.60
CA GLU A 141 37.34 -19.86 -32.19
C GLU A 141 37.29 -19.74 -33.73
N ARG A 142 38.02 -18.78 -34.30
CA ARG A 142 38.03 -18.49 -35.75
C ARG A 142 39.23 -19.12 -36.48
N GLU A 143 40.26 -19.51 -35.74
CA GLU A 143 41.42 -20.26 -36.20
C GLU A 143 41.08 -21.77 -36.26
#